data_AF-A0A936BMK4-F1
#
_entry.id   AF-A0A936BMK4-F1
#
_cell.length_a   1.000
_cell.length_b   1.000
_cell.length_c   1.000
_cell.angle_alpha   90.00
_cell.angle_beta   90.00
_cell.angle_gamma   90.00
#
_symmetry.space_group_name_H-M   'P 1'
#
loop_
_entity.id
_entity.type
_entity.pdbx_description
1 polymer ?
#
loop_
_entity_poly.entity_id
_entity_poly.type
_entity_poly.pdbx_seq_one_letter_code
_entity_poly.pdbx_strand_id
1 'polypeptide(L)'
;MKFLCSRIWHAPDEPDPFLDGALWCFHTWERRQWPWFLLTQGDVLYLLHRGLGQITWETRVRQVKRCAYTSRRTALGILEEWTEGRRESGPSILRSAPSTGSLLAFECVPKRRLAIPRPRWLSLPRTGWVRDPNLIDRALAAPASRKMAS
;
A
#
# COMPACT_ATOMS: atom_id res chain seq x y z
N MET A 1 2.20 -2.30 -14.53
CA MET A 1 2.99 -3.27 -13.70
C MET A 1 2.12 -3.81 -12.57
N LYS A 2 2.57 -4.87 -11.87
CA LYS A 2 1.88 -5.43 -10.69
C LYS A 2 2.80 -5.42 -9.47
N PHE A 3 2.23 -5.01 -8.33
CA PHE A 3 2.93 -4.92 -7.05
C PHE A 3 2.10 -5.58 -5.94
N LEU A 4 2.76 -6.02 -4.89
CA LEU A 4 2.18 -6.32 -3.59
C LEU A 4 2.60 -5.23 -2.61
N CYS A 5 1.69 -4.76 -1.76
CA CYS A 5 1.99 -3.93 -0.61
C CYS A 5 1.42 -4.55 0.68
N SER A 6 2.26 -4.69 1.69
CA SER A 6 1.93 -5.19 3.02
C SER A 6 1.93 -4.10 4.10
N ARG A 7 2.18 -2.85 3.74
CA ARG A 7 2.28 -1.72 4.66
C ARG A 7 1.40 -0.57 4.18
N ILE A 8 0.09 -0.75 4.28
CA ILE A 8 -0.85 0.34 4.07
C ILE A 8 -1.25 0.87 5.45
N TRP A 9 -0.71 2.03 5.78
CA TRP A 9 -1.15 2.82 6.93
C TRP A 9 -2.54 3.35 6.57
N HIS A 10 -3.55 3.02 7.39
CA HIS A 10 -5.00 3.04 7.10
C HIS A 10 -5.65 1.71 6.66
N ALA A 11 -4.96 0.57 6.81
CA ALA A 11 -5.65 -0.71 6.95
C ALA A 11 -5.60 -1.16 8.43
N PRO A 12 -6.22 -0.43 9.38
CA PRO A 12 -6.32 -0.90 10.76
C PRO A 12 -7.41 -1.97 10.79
N ASP A 13 -7.08 -3.23 10.49
CA ASP A 13 -7.93 -4.39 10.76
C ASP A 13 -9.41 -4.33 10.26
N GLU A 14 -9.75 -3.34 9.43
CA GLU A 14 -11.10 -3.13 8.92
C GLU A 14 -11.34 -4.00 7.68
N PRO A 15 -12.51 -4.68 7.58
CA PRO A 15 -12.78 -5.65 6.52
C PRO A 15 -12.73 -5.07 5.10
N ASP A 16 -12.99 -3.78 4.96
CA ASP A 16 -13.03 -3.07 3.69
C ASP A 16 -12.42 -1.65 3.81
N PRO A 17 -11.18 -1.44 3.33
CA PRO A 17 -10.52 -0.14 3.39
C PRO A 17 -11.00 0.84 2.30
N PHE A 18 -12.02 0.48 1.51
CA PHE A 18 -12.54 1.28 0.39
C PHE A 18 -13.94 1.84 0.68
N LEU A 19 -14.24 2.23 1.93
CA LEU A 19 -15.55 2.76 2.34
C LEU A 19 -16.07 3.87 1.40
N ASP A 20 -15.19 4.74 0.91
CA ASP A 20 -15.52 5.82 -0.03
C ASP A 20 -15.20 5.47 -1.51
N GLY A 21 -15.11 4.18 -1.84
CA GLY A 21 -14.78 3.66 -3.17
C GLY A 21 -13.29 3.76 -3.55
N ALA A 22 -12.45 4.34 -2.69
CA ALA A 22 -11.01 4.47 -2.91
C ALA A 22 -10.22 4.38 -1.61
N LEU A 23 -8.97 3.94 -1.72
CA LEU A 23 -8.00 3.86 -0.64
C LEU A 23 -6.81 4.75 -0.95
N TRP A 24 -6.64 5.75 -0.10
CA TRP A 24 -5.50 6.67 -0.14
C TRP A 24 -4.35 6.10 0.70
N CYS A 25 -3.17 6.03 0.10
CA CYS A 25 -1.96 5.49 0.72
C CYS A 25 -0.86 6.55 0.71
N PHE A 26 -0.09 6.57 1.79
CA PHE A 26 1.00 7.53 1.97
C PHE A 26 2.23 6.82 2.52
N HIS A 27 3.40 7.17 2.02
CA HIS A 27 4.69 6.69 2.48
C HIS A 27 5.69 7.84 2.53
N THR A 28 6.46 7.90 3.61
CA THR A 28 7.51 8.91 3.82
C THR A 28 8.84 8.24 4.13
N TRP A 29 9.93 8.83 3.64
CA TRP A 29 11.30 8.35 3.88
C TRP A 29 12.29 9.52 3.83
N GLU A 30 13.41 9.42 4.55
CA GLU A 30 14.51 10.41 4.47
C GLU A 30 15.10 10.44 3.06
N ARG A 31 15.30 9.26 2.48
CA ARG A 31 15.78 9.06 1.11
C ARG A 31 14.74 8.30 0.31
N ARG A 32 14.62 8.59 -0.98
CA ARG A 32 13.69 7.89 -1.88
C ARG A 32 13.93 6.37 -1.80
N GLN A 33 12.92 5.62 -1.40
CA GLN A 33 12.97 4.17 -1.37
C GLN A 33 12.03 3.57 -2.40
N TRP A 34 12.30 2.32 -2.76
CA TRP A 34 11.38 1.56 -3.57
C TRP A 34 10.00 1.43 -2.86
N PRO A 35 8.86 1.67 -3.54
CA PRO A 35 8.64 1.73 -4.99
C PRO A 35 8.58 3.15 -5.60
N TRP A 36 9.17 4.16 -4.94
CA TRP A 36 9.10 5.57 -5.36
C TRP A 36 9.20 5.77 -6.87
N PHE A 37 10.23 5.22 -7.51
CA PHE A 37 10.50 5.46 -8.93
C PHE A 37 9.61 4.67 -9.89
N LEU A 38 8.94 3.61 -9.43
CA LEU A 38 8.27 2.65 -10.31
C LEU A 38 6.75 2.74 -10.29
N LEU A 39 6.14 3.14 -9.16
CA LEU A 39 4.68 3.08 -9.02
C LEU A 39 3.99 4.16 -9.87
N THR A 40 3.35 3.81 -10.96
CA THR A 40 2.66 4.76 -11.82
C THR A 40 1.15 4.63 -11.73
N GLN A 41 0.44 5.66 -12.17
CA GLN A 41 -0.98 5.55 -12.49
C GLN A 41 -1.16 4.39 -13.46
N GLY A 42 -2.22 3.63 -13.25
CA GLY A 42 -2.43 2.44 -14.04
C GLY A 42 -1.47 1.31 -13.71
N ASP A 43 -0.99 1.20 -12.47
CA ASP A 43 -0.45 -0.06 -11.94
C ASP A 43 -1.51 -0.87 -11.19
N VAL A 44 -1.26 -2.17 -11.06
CA VAL A 44 -2.07 -3.08 -10.23
C VAL A 44 -1.37 -3.22 -8.89
N LEU A 45 -2.13 -3.06 -7.82
CA LEU A 45 -1.62 -3.23 -6.46
C LEU A 45 -2.44 -4.30 -5.73
N TYR A 46 -1.74 -5.30 -5.22
CA TYR A 46 -2.29 -6.33 -4.36
C TYR A 46 -2.06 -5.95 -2.91
N LEU A 47 -3.10 -6.04 -2.09
CA LEU A 47 -3.02 -5.70 -0.67
C LEU A 47 -2.82 -6.96 0.16
N LEU A 48 -1.76 -7.00 0.96
CA LEU A 48 -1.54 -8.06 1.94
C LEU A 48 -1.97 -7.59 3.33
N HIS A 49 -3.00 -8.22 3.87
CA HIS A 49 -3.40 -8.04 5.25
C HIS A 49 -2.49 -8.86 6.16
N ARG A 50 -1.67 -8.19 6.98
CA ARG A 50 -0.68 -8.86 7.84
C ARG A 50 -1.32 -9.66 8.98
N GLY A 51 -2.38 -9.14 9.60
CA GLY A 51 -3.14 -9.85 10.65
C GLY A 51 -3.76 -11.17 10.15
N LEU A 52 -4.46 -11.13 9.01
CA LEU A 52 -5.04 -12.32 8.38
C LEU A 52 -4.02 -13.22 7.67
N GLY A 53 -2.83 -12.70 7.34
CA GLY A 53 -1.85 -13.43 6.53
C GLY A 53 -2.36 -13.76 5.12
N GLN A 54 -3.12 -12.86 4.51
CA GLN A 54 -3.80 -13.08 3.23
C GLN A 54 -3.65 -11.88 2.28
N ILE A 55 -3.63 -12.16 0.98
CA ILE A 55 -3.84 -11.16 -0.07
C ILE A 55 -5.35 -10.95 -0.19
N THR A 56 -5.81 -9.75 0.14
CA THR A 56 -7.24 -9.45 0.34
C THR A 56 -7.88 -8.68 -0.80
N TRP A 57 -7.08 -7.93 -1.57
CA TRP A 57 -7.61 -7.08 -2.64
C TRP A 57 -6.67 -7.00 -3.82
N GLU A 58 -7.25 -7.01 -5.02
CA GLU A 58 -6.66 -6.50 -6.24
C GLU A 58 -7.21 -5.09 -6.47
N THR A 59 -6.32 -4.13 -6.73
CA THR A 59 -6.67 -2.72 -6.90
C THR A 59 -6.00 -2.13 -8.14
N ARG A 60 -6.47 -0.96 -8.54
CA ARG A 60 -5.84 -0.13 -9.58
C ARG A 60 -5.31 1.16 -8.97
N VAL A 61 -4.07 1.51 -9.25
CA VAL A 61 -3.55 2.85 -8.92
C VAL A 61 -4.22 3.88 -9.83
N ARG A 62 -4.98 4.80 -9.25
CA ARG A 62 -5.70 5.86 -9.97
C ARG A 62 -4.83 7.08 -10.21
N GLN A 63 -4.06 7.48 -9.19
CA GLN A 63 -3.15 8.62 -9.27
C GLN A 63 -1.99 8.48 -8.28
N VAL A 64 -0.89 9.18 -8.57
CA VAL A 64 0.34 9.15 -7.77
C VAL A 64 0.91 10.56 -7.65
N LYS A 65 1.16 11.00 -6.41
CA LYS A 65 1.88 12.22 -6.09
C LYS A 65 3.23 11.88 -5.47
N ARG A 66 4.25 12.61 -5.92
CA ARG A 66 5.63 12.50 -5.45
C ARG A 66 6.16 13.89 -5.17
N CYS A 67 6.73 14.10 -4.00
CA CYS A 67 7.41 15.36 -3.71
C CYS A 67 8.51 15.17 -2.67
N ALA A 68 9.54 16.01 -2.77
CA ALA A 68 10.39 16.27 -1.61
C ALA A 68 9.62 17.17 -0.62
N TYR A 69 9.92 17.06 0.66
CA TYR A 69 9.39 17.95 1.69
C TYR A 69 10.51 18.38 2.64
N THR A 70 10.47 19.65 3.04
CA THR A 70 11.44 20.28 3.96
C THR A 70 10.95 20.33 5.39
N SER A 71 9.69 19.99 5.63
CA SER A 71 9.12 19.81 6.96
C SER A 71 7.91 18.87 6.90
N ARG A 72 7.55 18.25 8.03
CA ARG A 72 6.30 17.48 8.16
C ARG A 72 5.06 18.34 7.87
N ARG A 73 5.09 19.63 8.23
CA ARG A 73 4.02 20.59 7.93
C ARG A 73 3.86 20.80 6.43
N THR A 74 4.97 20.92 5.70
CA THR A 74 4.95 21.04 4.24
C THR A 74 4.41 19.76 3.59
N ALA A 75 4.81 18.58 4.09
CA ALA A 75 4.26 17.31 3.62
C ALA A 75 2.74 17.23 3.85
N LEU A 76 2.26 17.68 5.02
CA LEU A 76 0.83 17.73 5.34
C LEU A 76 0.06 18.63 4.37
N GLY A 77 0.52 19.87 4.17
CA GLY A 77 -0.15 20.81 3.26
C GLY A 77 -0.25 20.28 1.83
N ILE A 78 0.80 19.62 1.33
CA ILE A 78 0.79 18.97 0.00
C ILE A 78 -0.28 17.86 -0.07
N LEU A 79 -0.46 17.09 1.02
CA LEU A 79 -1.46 16.03 1.06
C LEU A 79 -2.87 16.59 1.16
N GLU A 80 -3.10 17.61 1.97
CA GLU A 80 -4.40 18.28 2.11
C GLU A 80 -4.85 18.88 0.76
N GLU A 81 -3.94 19.60 0.08
CA GLU A 81 -4.20 20.16 -1.24
C GLU A 81 -4.48 19.06 -2.27
N TRP A 82 -3.64 18.03 -2.34
CA TRP A 82 -3.77 16.97 -3.33
C TRP A 82 -5.00 16.09 -3.13
N THR A 83 -5.46 15.94 -1.89
CA THR A 83 -6.67 15.18 -1.56
C THR A 83 -7.94 16.02 -1.57
N GLU A 84 -7.85 17.32 -1.90
CA GLU A 84 -8.95 18.30 -1.82
C GLU A 84 -9.62 18.31 -0.44
N GLY A 85 -8.84 18.08 0.63
CA GLY A 85 -9.36 18.01 2.00
C GLY A 85 -10.28 16.82 2.28
N ARG A 86 -10.44 15.86 1.36
CA ARG A 86 -11.31 14.67 1.52
C ARG A 86 -10.84 13.70 2.61
N ARG A 87 -9.77 14.01 3.34
CA ARG A 87 -9.25 13.22 4.45
C ARG A 87 -9.06 14.09 5.68
N GLU A 88 -9.93 13.88 6.68
CA GLU A 88 -10.06 14.73 7.88
C GLU A 88 -8.92 14.68 8.91
N SER A 89 -7.82 13.99 8.64
CA SER A 89 -6.67 14.06 9.54
C SER A 89 -5.41 13.81 8.78
N GLY A 90 -4.43 14.70 8.98
CA GLY A 90 -3.06 14.48 8.54
C GLY A 90 -2.69 13.04 8.86
N PRO A 91 -2.31 12.24 7.85
CA PRO A 91 -2.28 10.80 8.01
C PRO A 91 -1.33 10.48 9.16
N SER A 92 -1.74 9.57 10.04
CA SER A 92 -1.00 9.19 11.26
C SER A 92 0.49 8.92 11.00
N ILE A 93 0.81 8.49 9.78
CA ILE A 93 2.16 8.30 9.25
C ILE A 93 3.05 9.55 9.33
N LEU A 94 2.48 10.77 9.27
CA LEU A 94 3.25 12.01 9.38
C LEU A 94 3.74 12.26 10.81
N ARG A 95 3.10 11.66 11.83
CA ARG A 95 3.58 11.76 13.23
C ARG A 95 4.93 11.07 13.40
N SER A 96 5.14 9.95 12.71
CA SER A 96 6.39 9.18 12.73
C SER A 96 7.28 9.43 11.51
N ALA A 97 6.88 10.31 10.59
CA ALA A 97 7.66 10.63 9.41
C ALA A 97 8.99 11.31 9.77
N PRO A 98 10.03 11.19 8.92
CA PRO A 98 11.23 12.02 9.02
C PRO A 98 10.91 13.52 8.98
N SER A 99 11.77 14.36 9.59
CA SER A 99 11.60 15.82 9.58
C SER A 99 11.67 16.41 8.18
N THR A 100 12.56 15.89 7.34
CA THR A 100 12.70 16.20 5.92
C THR A 100 12.79 14.91 5.10
N GLY A 101 12.45 14.94 3.81
CA GLY A 101 12.57 13.75 2.99
C GLY A 101 11.70 13.74 1.75
N SER A 102 11.19 12.55 1.42
CA SER A 102 10.39 12.27 0.22
C SER A 102 9.05 11.65 0.60
N LEU A 103 7.95 12.15 0.01
CA LEU A 103 6.57 11.68 0.17
C LEU A 103 6.02 11.03 -1.11
N LEU A 104 5.67 9.74 -1.02
CA LEU A 104 4.93 9.02 -2.05
C LEU A 104 3.50 8.88 -1.56
N ALA A 105 2.59 9.53 -2.28
CA ALA A 105 1.17 9.42 -2.04
C ALA A 105 0.51 8.83 -3.28
N PHE A 106 -0.44 7.95 -3.10
CA PHE A 106 -1.19 7.39 -4.21
C PHE A 106 -2.59 7.00 -3.78
N GLU A 107 -3.48 7.02 -4.76
CA GLU A 107 -4.85 6.57 -4.59
C GLU A 107 -5.01 5.26 -5.36
N CYS A 108 -5.67 4.28 -4.74
CA CYS A 108 -6.04 3.05 -5.40
C CYS A 108 -7.53 2.75 -5.26
N VAL A 109 -8.13 2.24 -6.33
CA VAL A 109 -9.54 1.84 -6.38
C VAL A 109 -9.65 0.31 -6.39
N PRO A 110 -10.63 -0.27 -5.68
CA PRO A 110 -10.78 -1.71 -5.64
C PRO A 110 -11.18 -2.23 -7.02
N LYS A 111 -10.60 -3.36 -7.44
CA LYS A 111 -11.02 -4.09 -8.63
C LYS A 111 -11.74 -5.37 -8.27
N ARG A 112 -11.19 -6.13 -7.32
CA ARG A 112 -11.71 -7.43 -6.91
C ARG A 112 -11.24 -7.80 -5.50
N ARG A 113 -12.15 -8.33 -4.69
CA ARG A 113 -11.82 -8.92 -3.40
C ARG A 113 -11.20 -10.30 -3.59
N LEU A 114 -10.15 -10.58 -2.83
CA LEU A 114 -9.40 -11.83 -2.83
C LEU A 114 -9.39 -12.42 -1.41
N ALA A 115 -9.14 -13.72 -1.32
CA ALA A 115 -8.96 -14.43 -0.06
C ALA A 115 -7.82 -15.45 -0.19
N ILE A 116 -6.68 -15.01 -0.73
CA ILE A 116 -5.56 -15.90 -1.05
C ILE A 116 -4.60 -15.93 0.14
N PRO A 117 -4.36 -17.09 0.78
CA PRO A 117 -3.36 -17.21 1.82
C PRO A 117 -1.99 -16.73 1.35
N ARG A 118 -1.25 -16.04 2.23
CA ARG A 118 0.13 -15.64 1.94
C ARG A 118 0.95 -16.90 1.59
N PRO A 119 1.51 -16.99 0.38
CA PRO A 119 2.33 -18.14 0.02
C PRO A 119 3.60 -18.22 0.87
N ARG A 120 4.06 -19.44 1.19
CA ARG A 120 5.28 -19.65 2.00
C ARG A 120 6.55 -19.08 1.36
N TRP A 121 6.63 -19.11 0.04
CA TRP A 121 7.75 -18.57 -0.72
C TRP A 121 7.78 -17.03 -0.74
N LEU A 122 6.67 -16.37 -0.37
CA LEU A 122 6.56 -14.92 -0.43
C LEU A 122 7.28 -14.29 0.78
N SER A 123 8.56 -13.98 0.60
CA SER A 123 9.33 -13.15 1.52
C SER A 123 9.01 -11.68 1.32
N LEU A 124 8.77 -10.96 2.42
CA LEU A 124 8.48 -9.52 2.37
C LEU A 124 9.73 -8.75 2.78
N PRO A 125 10.23 -7.82 1.94
CA PRO A 125 11.32 -6.94 2.35
C PRO A 125 10.84 -5.98 3.44
N ARG A 126 11.80 -5.33 4.11
CA ARG A 126 11.49 -4.32 5.15
C ARG A 126 10.60 -3.18 4.66
N THR A 127 10.70 -2.85 3.37
CA THR A 127 9.84 -1.84 2.73
C THR A 127 8.37 -2.27 2.69
N GLY A 128 8.09 -3.58 2.74
CA GLY A 128 6.74 -4.15 2.69
C GLY A 128 6.17 -4.21 1.28
N TRP A 129 7.00 -4.07 0.25
CA TRP A 129 6.56 -4.07 -1.13
C TRP A 129 7.18 -5.26 -1.89
N VAL A 130 6.53 -5.78 -2.92
CA VAL A 130 7.12 -6.76 -3.86
C VAL A 130 6.64 -6.48 -5.28
N ARG A 131 7.52 -6.54 -6.28
CA ARG A 131 7.11 -6.50 -7.71
C ARG A 131 7.14 -7.92 -8.23
N ASP A 132 5.98 -8.45 -8.58
CA ASP A 132 5.86 -9.76 -9.20
C ASP A 132 4.64 -9.75 -10.16
N PRO A 133 4.86 -9.81 -11.50
CA PRO A 133 3.79 -9.81 -12.48
C PRO A 133 2.91 -11.06 -12.42
N ASN A 134 3.42 -12.15 -11.86
CA ASN A 134 2.79 -13.47 -11.80
C ASN A 134 2.40 -13.83 -10.35
N LEU A 135 2.36 -12.85 -9.45
CA LEU A 135 2.14 -13.07 -8.01
C LEU A 135 0.92 -13.93 -7.74
N ILE A 136 -0.23 -13.56 -8.33
CA ILE A 136 -1.50 -14.24 -8.10
C ILE A 136 -1.51 -15.62 -8.72
N ASP A 137 -1.03 -15.75 -9.95
CA ASP A 137 -0.98 -17.03 -10.65
C ASP A 137 -0.12 -18.05 -9.87
N ARG A 138 1.04 -17.61 -9.38
CA ARG A 138 1.92 -18.41 -8.52
C ARG A 138 1.31 -18.70 -7.14
N ALA A 139 0.58 -17.75 -6.57
CA ALA A 139 -0.07 -17.93 -5.27
C ALA A 139 -1.22 -18.93 -5.33
N LEU A 140 -1.98 -18.94 -6.44
CA LEU A 140 -3.05 -19.89 -6.70
C LEU A 140 -2.52 -21.28 -7.05
N ALA A 141 -1.39 -21.37 -7.75
CA ALA A 141 -0.73 -22.64 -8.07
C ALA A 141 0.03 -23.24 -6.86
N ALA A 142 0.28 -22.45 -5.82
CA ALA A 142 0.94 -22.95 -4.62
C ALA A 142 -0.01 -23.84 -3.82
N PRO A 143 0.44 -25.01 -3.33
CA PRO A 143 -0.40 -25.87 -2.51
C PRO A 143 -0.87 -25.10 -1.26
N ALA A 144 -2.18 -25.14 -1.02
CA ALA A 144 -2.78 -24.49 0.14
C ALA A 144 -2.09 -24.99 1.42
N SER A 145 -1.66 -24.05 2.25
CA SER A 145 -1.08 -24.35 3.56
C SER A 145 -2.07 -25.20 4.37
N ARG A 146 -1.81 -26.50 4.54
CA ARG A 146 -2.45 -27.27 5.62
C ARG A 146 -2.05 -26.58 6.92
N LYS A 147 -3.03 -26.00 7.64
CA LYS A 147 -2.86 -25.72 9.06
C LYS A 147 -2.56 -27.07 9.71
N MET A 148 -1.37 -27.22 10.30
CA MET A 148 -1.20 -28.27 11.31
C MET A 148 -2.07 -27.83 12.48
N ALA A 149 -3.13 -28.59 12.74
CA ALA A 149 -3.80 -28.56 14.01
C ALA A 149 -2.77 -29.05 15.04
N SER A 150 -2.49 -28.19 16.02
CA SER A 150 -1.78 -28.52 17.25
C SER A 150 -2.76 -28.31 18.39
#